data_AF-A0A6I9MZL5-F1
#
_entry.id   AF-A0A6I9MZL5-F1
#
_cell.length_a   1.000
_cell.length_b   1.000
_cell.length_c   1.000
_cell.angle_alpha   90.00
_cell.angle_beta   90.00
_cell.angle_gamma   90.00
#
_symmetry.space_group_name_H-M   'P 1'
#
loop_
_entity.id
_entity.type
_entity.pdbx_description
1 polymer ?
#
loop_
_entity_poly.entity_id
_entity_poly.type
_entity_poly.pdbx_seq_one_letter_code
_entity_poly.pdbx_strand_id
1 'polypeptide(L)'
;MEDFSCWWRPLENLTEEVSYVLTYSKDKEPQQECPDYVSSGPNSCHFDKKHTIIWKFYCLNVTAVTKHGNYTSQNHCLDVADIGEE
;
A
#
# COMPACT_ATOMS: atom_id res chain seq x y z
N MET A 1 -16.35 -8.76 -6.30
CA MET A 1 -15.36 -7.67 -6.27
C MET A 1 -14.84 -7.65 -4.85
N GLU A 2 -13.59 -8.04 -4.71
CA GLU A 2 -12.94 -8.27 -3.43
C GLU A 2 -12.18 -6.99 -3.06
N ASP A 3 -12.32 -6.57 -1.81
CA ASP A 3 -11.38 -5.61 -1.21
C ASP A 3 -10.07 -6.35 -0.93
N PHE A 4 -8.94 -5.64 -1.05
CA PHE A 4 -7.67 -6.17 -0.59
C PHE A 4 -7.07 -5.23 0.43
N SER A 5 -6.29 -5.80 1.33
CA SER A 5 -5.60 -5.05 2.36
C SER A 5 -4.12 -5.32 2.24
N CYS A 6 -3.33 -4.26 2.26
CA CYS A 6 -1.88 -4.36 2.31
C CYS A 6 -1.41 -4.04 3.72
N TRP A 7 -0.50 -4.85 4.24
CA TRP A 7 0.18 -4.60 5.51
C TRP A 7 1.65 -4.45 5.23
N TRP A 8 2.28 -3.45 5.85
CA TRP A 8 3.73 -3.34 5.87
C TRP A 8 4.25 -3.62 7.26
N ARG A 9 5.44 -4.22 7.30
CA ARG A 9 6.15 -4.36 8.57
C ARG A 9 6.88 -3.05 8.86
N PRO A 10 6.60 -2.39 10.00
CA PRO A 10 7.43 -1.29 10.44
C PRO A 10 8.85 -1.80 10.70
N LEU A 11 9.82 -0.89 10.63
CA LEU A 11 11.20 -1.20 10.95
C LEU A 11 11.29 -1.39 12.47
N GLU A 12 11.52 -2.63 12.89
CA GLU A 12 11.77 -2.95 14.29
C GLU A 12 13.09 -2.28 14.72
N ASN A 13 13.12 -1.71 15.94
CA ASN A 13 14.23 -0.92 16.51
C ASN A 13 14.37 0.53 16.03
N LEU A 14 13.31 1.15 15.51
CA LEU A 14 13.27 2.60 15.42
C LEU A 14 12.88 3.20 16.77
N THR A 15 13.84 3.80 17.45
CA THR A 15 13.61 4.63 18.67
C THR A 15 13.01 6.00 18.32
N GLU A 16 12.89 6.31 17.03
CA GLU A 16 12.46 7.61 16.51
C GLU A 16 11.03 7.53 15.95
N GLU A 17 10.31 8.65 15.99
CA GLU A 17 9.03 8.80 15.32
C GLU A 17 9.22 8.64 13.80
N VAL A 18 8.63 7.57 13.25
CA VAL A 18 8.60 7.27 11.83
C VAL A 18 7.17 7.33 11.32
N SER A 19 6.97 8.02 10.21
CA SER A 19 5.69 8.07 9.52
C SER A 19 5.76 7.25 8.25
N TYR A 20 4.86 6.28 8.10
CA TYR A 20 4.77 5.47 6.90
C TYR A 20 3.70 6.04 5.97
N VAL A 21 4.10 6.33 4.73
CA VAL A 21 3.20 6.78 3.68
C VAL A 21 3.15 5.70 2.61
N LEU A 22 2.01 5.03 2.49
CA LEU A 22 1.76 4.08 1.42
C LEU A 22 1.14 4.80 0.23
N THR A 23 1.79 4.62 -0.91
CA THR A 23 1.41 5.19 -2.19
C THR A 23 1.24 4.08 -3.20
N TYR A 24 0.26 4.19 -4.08
CA TYR A 24 -0.01 3.18 -5.10
C TYR A 24 -0.27 3.84 -6.46
N SER A 25 0.12 3.19 -7.55
CA SER A 25 -0.26 3.58 -8.90
C SER A 25 -0.99 2.44 -9.61
N LYS A 26 -1.96 2.78 -10.46
CA LYS A 26 -2.75 1.82 -11.23
C LYS A 26 -2.35 1.90 -12.70
N ASP A 27 -1.65 0.91 -13.23
CA ASP A 27 -1.13 0.91 -14.61
C ASP A 27 -0.34 2.20 -14.96
N LYS A 28 -0.97 3.10 -15.74
CA LYS A 28 -0.44 4.39 -16.19
C LYS A 28 -1.08 5.59 -15.48
N GLU A 29 -1.86 5.34 -14.44
CA GLU A 29 -2.45 6.39 -13.62
C GLU A 29 -1.40 7.03 -12.71
N PRO A 30 -1.61 8.31 -12.33
CA PRO A 30 -0.77 8.95 -11.33
C PRO A 30 -0.78 8.16 -10.02
N GLN A 31 0.33 8.27 -9.32
CA GLN A 31 0.48 7.70 -7.99
C GLN A 31 -0.49 8.40 -7.03
N GLN A 32 -1.24 7.61 -6.29
CA GLN A 32 -2.25 8.01 -5.31
C GLN A 32 -1.78 7.57 -3.92
N GLU A 33 -2.23 8.26 -2.89
CA GLU A 33 -2.00 7.85 -1.51
C GLU A 33 -3.07 6.84 -1.09
N CYS A 34 -2.72 5.94 -0.17
CA CYS A 34 -3.65 5.00 0.43
C CYS A 34 -4.97 5.69 0.86
N PRO A 35 -6.14 5.14 0.46
CA PRO A 35 -7.42 5.77 0.76
C PRO A 35 -7.85 5.57 2.21
N ASP A 36 -7.46 4.46 2.84
CA ASP A 36 -7.87 4.12 4.19
C ASP A 36 -6.76 3.39 4.97
N TYR A 37 -6.17 4.10 5.93
CA TYR A 37 -5.13 3.60 6.84
C TYR A 37 -5.66 2.93 8.11
N VAL A 38 -6.98 2.89 8.29
CA VAL A 38 -7.64 2.59 9.58
C VAL A 38 -8.41 1.26 9.52
N SER A 39 -9.12 1.01 8.43
CA SER A 39 -10.02 -0.13 8.24
C SER A 39 -9.34 -1.49 8.45
N SER A 40 -8.07 -1.63 8.07
CA SER A 40 -7.32 -2.90 8.19
C SER A 40 -6.34 -2.94 9.36
N GLY A 41 -6.38 -1.94 10.26
CA GLY A 41 -5.54 -1.84 11.45
C GLY A 41 -4.26 -1.01 11.29
N PRO A 42 -3.39 -0.97 12.32
CA PRO A 42 -2.15 -0.19 12.28
C PRO A 42 -1.19 -0.73 11.21
N ASN A 43 -0.47 0.18 10.54
CA ASN A 43 0.46 -0.14 9.45
C ASN A 43 -0.18 -0.93 8.30
N SER A 44 -1.44 -0.60 8.00
CA SER A 44 -2.19 -1.23 6.94
C SER A 44 -2.82 -0.18 6.03
N CYS A 45 -3.11 -0.60 4.81
CA CYS A 45 -3.88 0.15 3.84
C CYS A 45 -5.00 -0.74 3.32
N HIS A 46 -6.24 -0.30 3.51
CA HIS A 46 -7.42 -0.96 3.00
C HIS A 46 -7.80 -0.38 1.63
N PHE A 47 -7.95 -1.25 0.64
CA PHE A 47 -8.41 -0.90 -0.70
C PHE A 47 -9.85 -1.37 -0.88
N ASP A 48 -10.79 -0.43 -0.79
CA ASP A 48 -12.20 -0.69 -1.05
C ASP A 48 -12.46 -1.29 -2.43
N LYS A 49 -13.58 -2.01 -2.53
CA LYS A 49 -14.16 -2.56 -3.77
C LYS A 49 -14.34 -1.55 -4.91
N LYS A 50 -14.43 -0.26 -4.57
CA LYS A 50 -14.51 0.85 -5.55
C LYS A 50 -13.14 1.19 -6.15
N HIS A 51 -12.07 0.93 -5.43
CA HIS A 51 -10.70 1.21 -5.83
C HIS A 51 -10.01 0.01 -6.47
N THR A 52 -10.50 -1.22 -6.23
CA THR A 52 -10.11 -2.47 -6.92
C THR A 52 -10.81 -2.64 -8.25
N ILE A 53 -10.02 -2.67 -9.32
CA ILE A 53 -10.45 -2.93 -10.69
C ILE A 53 -9.74 -4.21 -11.12
N ILE A 54 -10.53 -5.23 -11.46
CA ILE A 54 -10.04 -6.50 -11.98
C ILE A 54 -9.27 -6.22 -13.28
N TRP A 55 -8.13 -6.89 -13.50
CA TRP A 55 -7.23 -6.67 -14.63
C TRP A 55 -6.44 -5.35 -14.61
N LYS A 56 -6.29 -4.72 -13.44
CA LYS A 56 -5.37 -3.61 -13.25
C LYS A 56 -4.17 -4.02 -12.42
N PHE A 57 -3.00 -3.52 -12.84
CA PHE A 57 -1.77 -3.64 -12.07
C PHE A 57 -1.71 -2.54 -11.02
N TYR A 58 -1.54 -2.93 -9.76
CA TYR A 58 -1.34 -2.03 -8.63
C TYR A 58 0.12 -2.11 -8.21
N CYS A 59 0.85 -1.01 -8.39
CA CYS A 59 2.22 -0.88 -7.91
C CYS A 59 2.22 -0.04 -6.63
N LEU A 60 2.60 -0.64 -5.50
CA LEU A 60 2.60 0.00 -4.20
C LEU A 60 4.03 0.28 -3.70
N ASN A 61 4.24 1.49 -3.22
CA ASN A 61 5.45 1.96 -2.57
C ASN A 61 5.12 2.43 -1.16
N VAL A 62 5.87 1.92 -0.18
CA VAL A 62 5.82 2.44 1.19
C VAL A 62 7.02 3.33 1.43
N THR A 63 6.79 4.59 1.77
CA THR A 63 7.84 5.54 2.13
C THR A 63 7.84 5.75 3.64
N ALA A 64 8.92 5.36 4.29
CA ALA A 64 9.18 5.63 5.70
C ALA A 64 9.86 6.99 5.83
N VAL A 65 9.13 7.98 6.34
CA VAL A 65 9.62 9.33 6.63
C VAL A 65 10.18 9.32 8.05
N THR A 66 11.49 9.48 8.17
CA THR A 66 12.23 9.53 9.44
C THR A 66 12.91 10.90 9.60
N LYS A 67 13.39 11.22 10.80
CA LYS A 67 14.21 12.44 11.01
C LYS A 67 15.52 12.44 10.22
N HIS A 68 16.09 11.26 9.96
CA HIS A 68 17.31 11.10 9.18
C HIS A 68 17.10 11.21 7.65
N GLY A 69 15.86 11.02 7.19
CA GLY A 69 15.51 11.07 5.77
C GLY A 69 14.34 10.17 5.42
N ASN A 70 14.04 10.11 4.12
CA ASN A 70 12.94 9.31 3.58
C ASN A 70 13.49 8.02 2.98
N TYR A 71 13.00 6.88 3.47
CA TYR A 71 13.35 5.55 2.98
C TYR A 71 12.16 4.97 2.23
N THR A 72 12.28 4.85 0.91
CA THR A 72 11.24 4.21 0.10
C THR A 72 11.54 2.71 -0.04
N SER A 73 10.55 1.89 0.28
CA SER A 73 10.58 0.44 0.07
C SER A 73 10.61 0.08 -1.42
N GLN A 74 10.88 -1.19 -1.72
CA GLN A 74 10.73 -1.71 -3.07
C GLN A 74 9.29 -1.55 -3.57
N ASN A 75 9.17 -1.22 -4.86
CA ASN A 75 7.89 -1.14 -5.54
C ASN A 75 7.31 -2.53 -5.71
N HIS A 76 6.20 -2.76 -5.02
CA HIS A 76 5.51 -4.04 -5.05
C HIS A 76 4.35 -3.95 -6.03
N CYS A 77 4.55 -4.47 -7.24
CA CYS A 77 3.50 -4.52 -8.25
C CYS A 77 2.77 -5.86 -8.17
N LEU A 78 1.50 -5.82 -7.81
CA LEU A 78 0.58 -6.95 -7.89
C LEU A 78 -0.42 -6.74 -9.03
N ASP A 79 -0.68 -7.82 -9.73
CA ASP A 79 -1.82 -7.89 -10.65
C ASP A 79 -3.04 -8.30 -9.84
N VAL A 80 -4.16 -7.58 -9.99
CA VAL A 80 -5.46 -8.09 -9.53
C VAL A 80 -6.04 -8.96 -10.64
N ALA A 81 -5.24 -9.91 -11.10
CA ALA A 81 -5.71 -11.09 -11.79
C ALA A 81 -5.86 -12.17 -10.73
N ASP A 82 -7.10 -12.60 -10.56
CA ASP A 82 -7.50 -13.71 -9.68
C ASP A 82 -7.59 -13.40 -8.18
N ILE A 83 -8.73 -12.83 -7.77
CA ILE A 83 -9.29 -13.10 -6.44
C ILE A 83 -10.65 -13.80 -6.63
N GLY A 84 -10.58 -15.00 -7.21
CA GLY A 84 -11.68 -15.90 -7.54
C GLY A 84 -11.29 -16.60 -8.83
N GLU A 85 -10.88 -17.88 -8.82
CA GLU A 85 -11.52 -19.07 -8.25
C GLU A 85 -10.44 -20.01 -7.63
N GLU A 86 -10.59 -20.57 -6.43
CA GLU A 86 -11.34 -21.82 -6.12
C GLU A 86 -11.77 -21.89 -4.64
#